data_AF-A0A6B3CKP9-F1
#
_entry.id   AF-A0A6B3CKP9-F1
#
_cell.length_a   1.000
_cell.length_b   1.000
_cell.length_c   1.000
_cell.angle_alpha   90.00
_cell.angle_beta   90.00
_cell.angle_gamma   90.00
#
_symmetry.space_group_name_H-M   'P 1'
#
loop_
_entity.id
_entity.type
_entity.pdbx_description
1 polymer ?
#
loop_
_entity_poly.entity_id
_entity_poly.type
_entity_poly.pdbx_seq_one_letter_code
_entity_poly.pdbx_strand_id
1 'polypeptide(L)' 'MRIGELAARAGTTTRTLRYYESRGLLPARRGDNGYRTYDEDDLRLLRQIRTLQDFGFDLEETRPF' A
#
# COMPACT_ATOMS: atom_id res chain seq x y z
N MET A 1 -11.90 -1.71 -1.64
CA MET A 1 -11.28 -3.06 -1.64
C MET A 1 -10.78 -3.47 -0.26
N ARG A 2 -10.71 -4.77 0.02
CA ARG A 2 -10.10 -5.33 1.25
C ARG A 2 -8.59 -5.52 1.07
N ILE A 3 -7.83 -5.72 2.15
CA ILE A 3 -6.36 -5.87 2.07
C ILE A 3 -5.91 -7.03 1.16
N GLY A 4 -6.67 -8.14 1.13
CA GLY A 4 -6.36 -9.27 0.25
C GLY A 4 -6.55 -8.96 -1.22
N GLU A 5 -7.63 -8.23 -1.55
CA GLU A 5 -7.91 -7.77 -2.91
C GLU A 5 -6.87 -6.75 -3.37
N LEU A 6 -6.49 -5.80 -2.49
CA LEU A 6 -5.42 -4.84 -2.76
C LEU A 6 -4.08 -5.56 -3.02
N ALA A 7 -3.75 -6.56 -2.20
CA ALA A 7 -2.51 -7.32 -2.36
C ALA A 7 -2.46 -8.02 -3.73
N ALA A 8 -3.55 -8.68 -4.12
CA ALA A 8 -3.65 -9.34 -5.43
C ALA A 8 -3.51 -8.33 -6.58
N ARG A 9 -4.22 -7.19 -6.52
CA ARG A 9 -4.20 -6.16 -7.57
C ARG A 9 -2.86 -5.41 -7.65
N ALA A 10 -2.16 -5.27 -6.54
CA ALA A 10 -0.83 -4.67 -6.46
C ALA A 10 0.30 -5.69 -6.71
N GLY A 11 -0.03 -6.97 -6.92
CA GLY A 11 0.93 -8.07 -7.14
C GLY A 11 1.84 -8.35 -5.94
N THR A 12 1.41 -8.02 -4.72
CA THR A 12 2.19 -8.10 -3.49
C THR A 12 1.50 -8.98 -2.44
N THR A 13 2.08 -9.09 -1.25
CA THR A 13 1.48 -9.86 -0.15
C THR A 13 0.77 -8.93 0.85
N THR A 14 -0.23 -9.46 1.55
CA THR A 14 -0.87 -8.75 2.67
C THR A 14 0.12 -8.39 3.77
N ARG A 15 1.17 -9.21 3.96
CA ARG A 15 2.28 -8.92 4.88
C ARG A 15 3.03 -7.66 4.47
N THR A 16 3.36 -7.51 3.19
CA THR A 16 4.01 -6.30 2.64
C THR A 16 3.13 -5.07 2.84
N LEU A 17 1.81 -5.18 2.59
CA LEU A 17 0.89 -4.07 2.81
C LEU A 17 0.84 -3.63 4.28
N ARG A 18 0.77 -4.57 5.22
CA ARG A 18 0.84 -4.26 6.66
C ARG A 18 2.16 -3.62 7.05
N TYR A 19 3.25 -4.03 6.41
CA TYR A 19 4.55 -3.40 6.61
C TYR A 19 4.54 -1.94 6.14
N TYR A 20 4.00 -1.65 4.96
CA TYR A 20 3.85 -0.28 4.48
C TYR A 20 2.94 0.57 5.38
N GLU A 21 1.82 0.02 5.87
CA GLU A 21 0.98 0.71 6.86
C GLU A 21 1.76 1.05 8.13
N SER A 22 2.55 0.11 8.67
CA SER A 22 3.35 0.35 9.88
C SER A 22 4.42 1.42 9.71
N ARG A 23 4.86 1.65 8.46
CA ARG A 23 5.81 2.70 8.08
C ARG A 23 5.13 4.01 7.67
N GLY A 24 3.80 4.07 7.69
CA GLY A 24 3.03 5.24 7.28
C GLY A 24 2.97 5.47 5.76
N LEU A 25 3.37 4.48 4.95
CA LEU A 25 3.42 4.55 3.49
C LEU A 25 2.09 4.18 2.82
N LEU A 26 1.20 3.52 3.55
CA LEU A 26 -0.14 3.17 3.09
C LEU A 26 -1.14 3.61 4.16
N PRO A 27 -2.14 4.45 3.85
CA PRO A 27 -3.08 4.92 4.84
C PRO A 27 -4.03 3.79 5.26
N ALA A 28 -4.14 3.57 6.57
CA ALA A 28 -5.04 2.57 7.14
C ALA A 28 -6.42 3.18 7.44
N ARG A 29 -7.22 3.46 6.40
CA ARG A 29 -8.57 4.00 6.56
C ARG A 29 -9.53 2.92 7.05
N ARG A 30 -10.32 3.23 8.08
CA ARG A 30 -11.42 2.36 8.55
C ARG A 30 -12.71 2.83 7.89
N GLY A 31 -13.42 1.91 7.25
CA GLY A 31 -14.78 2.16 6.78
C GLY A 31 -15.80 2.08 7.92
N ASP A 32 -17.04 2.46 7.64
CA ASP A 32 -18.15 2.51 8.62
C ASP A 32 -18.45 1.14 9.26
N ASN A 33 -18.04 0.05 8.61
CA ASN A 33 -18.16 -1.31 9.12
C ASN A 33 -17.01 -1.74 10.05
N GLY A 34 -16.12 -0.82 10.43
CA GLY A 34 -14.99 -1.07 11.34
C GLY A 34 -13.80 -1.78 10.69
N TYR A 35 -13.91 -2.19 9.43
CA TYR A 35 -12.82 -2.85 8.72
C TYR A 35 -11.94 -1.86 7.95
N ARG A 36 -10.70 -2.27 7.69
CA ARG A 36 -9.82 -1.54 6.77
C ARG A 36 -10.33 -1.64 5.34
N THR A 37 -10.43 -0.49 4.71
CA THR A 37 -10.88 -0.33 3.32
C THR A 37 -9.85 0.48 2.57
N TYR A 38 -9.52 0.02 1.37
CA TYR A 38 -8.61 0.69 0.46
C TYR A 38 -9.34 1.07 -0.82
N ASP A 39 -8.83 2.05 -1.55
CA ASP A 39 -9.39 2.52 -2.83
C ASP A 39 -8.38 2.41 -3.98
N GLU A 40 -8.72 2.99 -5.13
CA GLU A 40 -7.83 3.00 -6.29
C GLU A 40 -6.60 3.88 -6.09
N ASP A 41 -6.66 4.90 -5.25
CA ASP A 41 -5.53 5.77 -4.97
C ASP A 41 -4.50 5.03 -4.12
N ASP A 42 -4.94 4.20 -3.18
CA ASP A 42 -4.08 3.27 -2.45
C ASP A 42 -3.36 2.29 -3.40
N LEU A 43 -4.06 1.78 -4.42
CA LEU A 43 -3.46 0.91 -5.42
C LEU A 43 -2.44 1.64 -6.29
N ARG A 44 -2.73 2.89 -6.70
CA ARG A 44 -1.79 3.73 -7.46
C ARG A 44 -0.53 4.02 -6.66
N LEU A 45 -0.69 4.36 -5.38
CA LEU A 45 0.42 4.59 -4.45
C LEU A 45 1.32 3.36 -4.33
N LEU A 46 0.73 2.17 -4.15
CA LEU A 46 1.50 0.93 -4.08
C LEU A 46 2.29 0.65 -5.36
N ARG A 47 1.71 0.91 -6.53
CA ARG A 47 2.42 0.76 -7.81
C ARG A 47 3.60 1.72 -7.89
N GLN A 48 3.42 2.96 -7.48
CA GLN A 48 4.50 3.96 -7.48
C GLN A 48 5.65 3.57 -6.54
N ILE A 49 5.34 3.16 -5.31
CA ILE A 49 6.34 2.67 -4.35
C ILE A 49 7.15 1.52 -4.97
N ARG A 50 6.47 0.55 -5.58
CA ARG A 50 7.16 -0.60 -6.19
C ARG A 50 8.01 -0.22 -7.38
N THR A 51 7.51 0.64 -8.26
CA THR A 51 8.30 1.17 -9.38
C THR A 51 9.58 1.84 -8.89
N LEU A 52 9.52 2.63 -7.81
CA LEU A 52 10.71 3.23 -7.22
C LEU A 52 11.66 2.19 -6.61
N GLN A 53 11.13 1.16 -5.94
CA GLN A 53 11.97 0.06 -5.43
C GLN A 53 12.66 -0.71 -6.57
N ASP A 54 11.99 -0.91 -7.71
CA ASP A 54 12.59 -1.56 -8.90
C ASP A 54 13.74 -0.72 -9.49
N PHE A 55 13.73 0.60 -9.27
CA PHE A 55 14.84 1.51 -9.61
C PHE A 55 15.94 1.59 -8.54
N GLY A 56 15.82 0.84 -7.44
CA GLY A 56 16.82 0.79 -6.38
C GLY A 56 16.68 1.83 -5.28
N PHE A 57 15.56 2.57 -5.23
CA PHE A 57 15.28 3.48 -4.12
C PHE A 57 14.90 2.70 -2.86
N ASP A 58 15.40 3.17 -1.72
CA ASP A 58 15.02 2.61 -0.45
C ASP A 58 13.57 2.98 -0.11
N LEU A 59 12.89 2.10 0.62
CA LEU A 59 11.48 2.28 0.95
C LEU A 59 11.22 3.60 1.70
N GLU A 60 12.17 4.08 2.50
CA GLU A 60 12.04 5.35 3.22
C GLU A 60 12.09 6.58 2.30
N GLU A 61 12.68 6.45 1.11
CA GLU A 61 12.75 7.46 0.05
C GLU A 61 11.51 7.46 -0.84
N THR A 62 10.70 6.39 -0.81
CA THR A 62 9.49 6.25 -1.64
C THR A 62 8.25 6.94 -1.08
N ARG A 63 8.40 7.77 -0.03
CA ARG A 63 7.26 8.50 0.55
C ARG A 63 6.64 9.41 -0.52
N PRO A 64 5.35 9.23 -0.85
CA PRO A 64 4.66 10.17 -1.73
C PRO A 64 4.63 11.55 -1.07
N PHE A 65 4.85 12.59 -1.87
CA PHE A 65 4.86 14.00 -1.49
C PHE A 65 3.47 14.49 -1.05
#